data_AF-A0A0G0S211-F1
#
_entry.id   AF-A0A0G0S211-F1
#
_cell.length_a   1.000
_cell.length_b   1.000
_cell.length_c   1.000
_cell.angle_alpha   90.00
_cell.angle_beta   90.00
_cell.angle_gamma   90.00
#
_symmetry.space_group_name_H-M   'P 1'
#
loop_
_entity.id
_entity.type
_entity.pdbx_description
1 polymer ?
#
loop_
_entity_poly.entity_id
_entity_poly.type
_entity_poly.pdbx_seq_one_letter_code
_entity_poly.pdbx_strand_id
1 'polypeptide(L)'
;MRKIILASKSPRRKFLLKQIGLDFEIHESEYEEDMTDMNDPHELVKFLSLNKARDVARYYEDAIIIGADTFRDTSFKNLMMSPFDFSNKKPRILTINLSNIK
;
A
#
# COMPACT_ATOMS: atom_id res chain seq x y z
N MET A 1 -9.89 18.98 0.57
CA MET A 1 -9.62 17.59 0.99
C MET A 1 -8.38 17.11 0.27
N ARG A 2 -7.50 16.36 0.93
CA ARG A 2 -6.33 15.74 0.27
C ARG A 2 -6.79 14.60 -0.62
N LYS A 3 -6.17 14.48 -1.80
CA LYS A 3 -6.40 13.34 -2.71
C LYS A 3 -5.91 12.05 -2.06
N ILE A 4 -6.62 10.96 -2.30
CA ILE A 4 -6.20 9.61 -1.92
C ILE A 4 -5.78 8.89 -3.20
N ILE A 5 -4.57 8.34 -3.23
CA ILE A 5 -3.98 7.66 -4.38
C ILE A 5 -3.68 6.22 -4.00
N LEU A 6 -4.19 5.24 -4.75
CA LEU A 6 -3.84 3.84 -4.61
C LEU A 6 -2.63 3.50 -5.48
N ALA A 7 -1.51 3.18 -4.85
CA ALA A 7 -0.25 2.77 -5.47
C ALA A 7 -0.23 1.27 -5.82
N SER A 8 -1.20 0.80 -6.60
CA SER A 8 -1.35 -0.63 -6.90
C SER A 8 -1.99 -0.94 -8.25
N LYS A 9 -1.31 -1.78 -9.05
CA LYS A 9 -1.85 -2.40 -10.28
C LYS A 9 -2.90 -3.49 -10.05
N SER A 10 -3.02 -4.03 -8.83
CA SER A 10 -3.91 -5.18 -8.53
C SER A 10 -5.41 -4.83 -8.64
N PRO A 11 -6.18 -5.48 -9.53
CA PRO A 11 -7.63 -5.30 -9.63
C PRO A 11 -8.37 -5.65 -8.33
N ARG A 12 -7.89 -6.66 -7.60
CA ARG A 12 -8.48 -7.07 -6.31
C ARG A 12 -8.38 -5.95 -5.28
N ARG A 13 -7.22 -5.30 -5.16
CA ARG A 13 -7.02 -4.20 -4.17
C ARG A 13 -7.89 -3.00 -4.50
N LYS A 14 -8.03 -2.68 -5.79
CA LYS A 14 -8.97 -1.66 -6.30
C LYS A 14 -10.41 -2.00 -5.86
N PHE A 15 -10.83 -3.25 -6.03
CA PHE A 15 -12.16 -3.69 -5.58
C PHE A 15 -12.36 -3.58 -4.07
N LEU A 16 -11.42 -4.09 -3.27
CA LEU A 16 -11.51 -4.09 -1.81
C LEU A 16 -11.62 -2.68 -1.21
N LEU A 17 -10.81 -1.73 -1.69
CA LEU A 17 -10.87 -0.35 -1.21
C LEU A 17 -12.16 0.37 -1.66
N LYS A 18 -12.71 0.01 -2.83
CA LYS A 18 -14.03 0.51 -3.26
C LYS A 18 -15.16 -0.06 -2.40
N GLN A 19 -15.09 -1.33 -1.99
CA GLN A 19 -16.11 -1.97 -1.15
C GLN A 19 -16.26 -1.29 0.21
N ILE A 20 -15.18 -0.75 0.77
CA ILE A 20 -15.23 0.01 2.03
C ILE A 20 -15.64 1.48 1.84
N GLY A 21 -16.06 1.88 0.62
CA GLY A 21 -16.55 3.22 0.32
C GLY A 21 -15.46 4.28 0.18
N LEU A 22 -14.20 3.89 -0.03
CA LEU A 22 -13.10 4.84 -0.20
C LEU A 22 -13.10 5.42 -1.61
N ASP A 23 -13.07 6.75 -1.71
CA ASP A 23 -12.83 7.47 -2.97
C ASP A 23 -11.33 7.70 -3.15
N PHE A 24 -10.77 7.22 -4.28
CA PHE A 24 -9.34 7.28 -4.56
C PHE A 24 -9.06 7.24 -6.07
N GLU A 25 -7.98 7.90 -6.46
CA GLU A 25 -7.39 7.78 -7.79
C GLU A 25 -6.38 6.62 -7.81
N ILE A 26 -6.11 6.05 -8.98
CA ILE A 26 -5.13 4.97 -9.15
C ILE A 26 -3.88 5.54 -9.81
N HIS A 27 -2.72 5.27 -9.23
CA HIS A 27 -1.43 5.46 -9.87
C HIS A 27 -0.66 4.15 -9.70
N GLU A 28 -0.35 3.47 -10.80
CA GLU A 28 0.32 2.17 -10.73
C GLU A 28 1.80 2.36 -10.43
N SER A 29 2.31 1.72 -9.37
CA SER A 29 3.74 1.75 -9.06
C SER A 29 4.53 0.89 -10.04
N GLU A 30 5.69 1.40 -10.45
CA GLU A 30 6.70 0.73 -11.28
C GLU A 30 7.74 -0.02 -10.43
N TYR A 31 7.63 0.01 -9.11
CA TYR A 31 8.54 -0.68 -8.21
C TYR A 31 8.59 -2.20 -8.50
N GLU A 32 9.78 -2.68 -8.87
CA GLU A 32 10.05 -4.11 -9.03
C GLU A 32 10.14 -4.79 -7.65
N GLU A 33 9.43 -5.91 -7.49
CA GLU A 33 9.34 -6.61 -6.22
C GLU A 33 10.65 -7.33 -5.92
N ASP A 34 11.45 -6.75 -5.03
CA ASP A 34 12.60 -7.44 -4.45
C ASP A 34 12.14 -8.28 -3.25
N MET A 35 12.24 -9.60 -3.40
CA MET A 35 11.94 -10.59 -2.36
C MET A 35 13.21 -11.24 -1.79
N THR A 36 14.39 -10.81 -2.25
CA THR A 36 15.64 -11.32 -1.69
C THR A 36 15.82 -10.81 -0.26
N ASP A 37 16.24 -11.67 0.64
CA ASP A 37 16.60 -11.39 2.04
C ASP A 37 15.48 -11.20 3.09
N MET A 38 14.20 -11.49 2.80
CA MET A 38 13.16 -11.47 3.84
C MET A 38 12.59 -12.85 4.18
N ASN A 39 13.03 -13.39 5.32
CA ASN A 39 12.51 -14.64 5.89
C ASN A 39 11.17 -14.47 6.62
N ASP A 40 10.79 -13.24 6.98
CA ASP A 40 9.51 -12.94 7.63
C ASP A 40 8.50 -12.37 6.61
N PRO A 41 7.42 -13.09 6.29
CA PRO A 41 6.36 -12.62 5.40
C PRO A 41 5.72 -11.29 5.84
N HIS A 42 5.69 -10.97 7.14
CA HIS A 42 5.15 -9.71 7.63
C HIS A 42 6.01 -8.52 7.22
N GLU A 43 7.31 -8.66 7.41
CA GLU A 43 8.27 -7.63 7.03
C GLU A 43 8.34 -7.49 5.51
N LEU A 44 8.24 -8.61 4.77
CA LEU A 44 8.16 -8.57 3.31
C LEU A 44 6.94 -7.78 2.82
N VAL A 45 5.74 -8.06 3.33
CA VAL A 45 4.53 -7.32 2.91
C VAL A 45 4.62 -5.84 3.27
N LYS A 46 5.13 -5.51 4.46
CA LYS A 46 5.33 -4.10 4.85
C LYS A 46 6.34 -3.42 3.92
N PHE A 47 7.46 -4.07 3.64
CA PHE A 47 8.51 -3.56 2.77
C PHE A 47 8.00 -3.31 1.35
N LEU A 48 7.38 -4.31 0.72
CA LEU A 48 6.85 -4.20 -0.63
C LEU A 48 5.74 -3.15 -0.73
N SER A 49 4.78 -3.14 0.21
CA SER A 49 3.70 -2.14 0.22
C SER A 49 4.23 -0.71 0.41
N LEU A 50 5.26 -0.53 1.25
CA LEU A 50 5.90 0.76 1.47
C LEU A 50 6.64 1.25 0.23
N ASN A 51 7.43 0.40 -0.41
CA ASN A 51 8.22 0.82 -1.57
C ASN A 51 7.32 1.14 -2.77
N LYS A 52 6.23 0.41 -2.96
CA LYS A 52 5.19 0.77 -3.94
C LYS A 52 4.59 2.14 -3.68
N ALA A 53 4.27 2.46 -2.42
CA ALA A 53 3.76 3.77 -2.07
C ALA A 53 4.80 4.89 -2.26
N ARG A 54 6.06 4.63 -1.90
CA ARG A 54 7.18 5.59 -2.06
C ARG A 54 7.44 5.94 -3.52
N ASP A 55 7.42 4.92 -4.38
CA ASP A 55 7.58 5.09 -5.82
C ASP A 55 6.51 6.03 -6.40
N VAL A 56 5.25 5.92 -5.94
CA VAL A 56 4.16 6.82 -6.34
C VAL A 56 4.22 8.18 -5.63
N ALA A 57 4.65 8.23 -4.37
CA ALA A 57 4.69 9.46 -3.58
C ALA A 57 5.54 10.57 -4.22
N ARG A 58 6.61 10.23 -4.96
CA ARG A 58 7.46 11.24 -5.63
C ARG A 58 6.71 12.10 -6.66
N TYR A 59 5.52 11.68 -7.11
CA TYR A 59 4.71 12.40 -8.09
C TYR A 59 3.65 13.32 -7.48
N TYR A 60 3.51 13.35 -6.16
CA TYR A 60 2.47 14.12 -5.47
C TYR A 60 3.07 14.95 -4.34
N GLU A 61 2.80 16.25 -4.33
CA GLU A 61 3.27 17.15 -3.27
C GLU A 61 2.37 17.09 -2.02
N ASP A 62 1.05 16.95 -2.20
CA ASP A 62 0.06 16.88 -1.12
C ASP A 62 -1.04 15.85 -1.40
N ALA A 63 -0.77 14.58 -1.08
CA ALA A 63 -1.72 13.48 -1.21
C ALA A 63 -1.53 12.43 -0.11
N ILE A 64 -2.53 11.58 0.07
CA ILE A 64 -2.45 10.34 0.85
C ILE A 64 -2.18 9.21 -0.13
N ILE A 65 -1.02 8.56 -0.03
CA ILE A 65 -0.66 7.45 -0.91
C ILE A 65 -0.88 6.13 -0.16
N ILE A 66 -1.73 5.27 -0.71
CA ILE A 66 -2.03 3.95 -0.19
C ILE A 66 -1.18 2.91 -0.92
N GLY A 67 -0.17 2.39 -0.24
CA GLY A 67 0.53 1.18 -0.66
C GLY A 67 -0.20 -0.05 -0.17
N ALA A 68 -0.37 -1.05 -1.03
CA ALA A 68 -1.03 -2.28 -0.63
C ALA A 68 -0.37 -3.51 -1.23
N ASP A 69 -0.03 -4.45 -0.35
CA ASP A 69 0.44 -5.77 -0.72
C ASP A 69 -0.26 -6.87 0.09
N THR A 70 -0.17 -8.10 -0.39
CA THR A 70 -0.82 -9.27 0.22
C THR A 70 0.06 -10.49 0.06
N PHE A 71 0.27 -11.23 1.14
CA PHE A 71 0.91 -12.55 1.09
C PHE A 71 -0.16 -13.62 1.00
N ARG A 72 0.01 -14.63 0.14
CA ARG A 72 -0.87 -15.81 0.09
C ARG A 72 -0.35 -16.86 1.04
N ASP A 73 -0.57 -16.67 2.34
CA ASP A 73 -0.47 -17.75 3.31
C ASP A 73 -1.86 -18.00 3.90
N THR A 74 -2.36 -19.21 3.73
CA THR A 74 -3.67 -19.66 4.21
C THR A 74 -3.76 -19.78 5.73
N SER A 75 -2.65 -19.54 6.43
CA SER A 75 -2.52 -19.73 7.88
C SER A 75 -2.68 -18.43 8.69
N PHE A 76 -2.67 -17.27 8.04
CA PHE A 76 -2.58 -15.97 8.73
C PHE A 76 -3.90 -15.17 8.71
N LYS A 77 -4.21 -14.48 9.82
CA LYS A 77 -5.56 -13.93 10.12
C LYS A 77 -5.66 -12.42 10.41
N ASN A 78 -4.60 -11.61 10.25
CA ASN A 78 -4.61 -10.21 10.69
C ASN A 78 -4.44 -9.16 9.59
N LEU A 79 -5.23 -8.08 9.68
CA LEU A 79 -5.07 -6.82 8.92
C LEU A 79 -4.10 -5.92 9.68
N MET A 80 -3.04 -5.41 9.03
CA MET A 80 -2.17 -4.39 9.61
C MET A 80 -2.21 -3.13 8.75
N MET A 81 -2.44 -2.00 9.43
CA MET A 81 -2.29 -0.65 8.88
C MET A 81 -1.19 0.04 9.66
N SER A 82 -0.22 0.64 8.99
CA SER A 82 0.80 1.45 9.67
C SER A 82 0.94 2.78 8.93
N PRO A 83 0.64 3.91 9.57
CA PRO A 83 1.01 5.21 9.02
C PRO A 83 2.53 5.33 9.12
N PHE A 84 3.22 5.57 8.00
CA PHE A 84 4.64 5.83 8.00
C PHE A 84 4.93 7.15 7.25
N ASP A 85 5.71 7.99 7.94
CA ASP A 85 6.24 9.30 7.53
C ASP A 85 5.38 10.53 7.89
N PHE A 86 5.97 11.38 8.75
CA PHE A 86 5.52 12.70 9.16
C PHE A 86 6.66 13.70 8.91
N SER A 87 6.93 14.03 7.65
CA SER A 87 7.79 15.18 7.33
C SER A 87 6.98 16.32 6.72
N ASN A 88 7.24 17.53 7.18
CA ASN A 88 6.37 18.72 7.09
C ASN A 88 6.10 19.27 5.67
N LYS A 89 6.58 18.62 4.60
CA LYS A 89 6.37 19.02 3.19
C LYS A 89 6.40 17.84 2.20
N LYS A 90 5.86 16.67 2.57
CA LYS A 90 5.82 15.47 1.72
C LYS A 90 4.45 14.76 1.78
N PRO A 91 4.05 14.01 0.74
CA PRO A 91 2.80 13.25 0.75
C PRO A 91 2.80 12.24 1.88
N ARG A 92 1.62 12.00 2.45
CA ARG A 92 1.45 11.07 3.58
C ARG A 92 1.32 9.66 3.04
N ILE A 93 2.21 8.76 3.45
CA ILE A 93 2.16 7.35 3.03
C ILE A 93 1.39 6.54 4.07
N LEU A 94 0.44 5.75 3.58
CA LEU A 94 -0.31 4.77 4.34
C LEU A 94 -0.09 3.40 3.69
N THR A 95 0.39 2.41 4.45
CA THR A 95 0.45 1.04 3.97
C THR A 95 -0.68 0.23 4.57
N ILE A 96 -1.35 -0.56 3.72
CA ILE A 96 -2.46 -1.43 4.10
C ILE A 96 -2.13 -2.85 3.64
N ASN A 97 -2.02 -3.77 4.58
CA ASN A 97 -1.96 -5.19 4.27
C ASN A 97 -3.39 -5.72 4.12
N LEU A 98 -3.79 -6.13 2.90
CA LEU A 98 -5.16 -6.58 2.59
C LEU A 98 -5.35 -8.10 2.61
N SER A 99 -4.47 -8.86 3.28
CA SER A 99 -4.42 -10.33 3.17
C SER A 99 -5.68 -11.06 3.70
N ASN A 100 -6.61 -10.36 4.35
CA ASN A 100 -7.74 -10.97 5.07
C ASN A 100 -9.14 -10.52 4.64
N ILE A 101 -9.26 -9.69 3.59
CA ILE A 101 -10.59 -9.32 3.10
C ILE A 101 -11.07 -10.39 2.11
N LYS A 102 -12.02 -11.20 2.58
CA LYS A 102 -12.78 -12.19 1.79
C LYS A 102 -13.72 -11.49 0.83
#